data_AF-A0A075WU28-F1
#
_entry.id   AF-A0A075WU28-F1
#
_cell.length_a   1.000
_cell.length_b   1.000
_cell.length_c   1.000
_cell.angle_alpha   90.00
_cell.angle_beta   90.00
_cell.angle_gamma   90.00
#
_symmetry.space_group_name_H-M   'P 1'
#
loop_
_entity.id
_entity.type
_entity.pdbx_description
1 polymer ?
#
loop_
_entity_poly.entity_id
_entity_poly.type
_entity_poly.pdbx_seq_one_letter_code
_entity_poly.pdbx_strand_id
1 'polypeptide(L)' 'MGFNKDRFLALNIEILKFMLNEAFQKRKHVKWDFLYREFSEYSKEEIDFSIRYLKDKGYLIDFEITAKGVDEVLKWI' A
#
# COMPACT_ATOMS: atom_id res chain seq x y z
N MET A 1 -17.13 12.33 10.08
CA MET A 1 -15.66 12.47 10.02
C MET A 1 -15.29 12.80 8.59
N GLY A 2 -14.62 13.93 8.34
CA GLY A 2 -14.28 14.38 6.99
C GLY A 2 -13.10 13.56 6.42
N PHE A 3 -13.21 13.11 5.18
CA PHE A 3 -12.15 12.41 4.47
C PHE A 3 -10.94 13.34 4.27
N ASN A 4 -9.80 13.02 4.89
CA ASN A 4 -8.56 13.77 4.71
C ASN A 4 -7.79 13.22 3.50
N LYS A 5 -7.87 13.94 2.38
CA LYS A 5 -7.29 13.54 1.10
C LYS A 5 -5.77 13.39 1.15
N ASP A 6 -5.08 14.27 1.86
CA ASP A 6 -3.62 14.26 1.91
C ASP A 6 -3.12 13.07 2.73
N ARG A 7 -3.80 12.78 3.85
CA ARG A 7 -3.53 11.59 4.67
C ARG A 7 -3.77 10.30 3.89
N PHE A 8 -4.85 10.24 3.11
CA PHE A 8 -5.14 9.09 2.26
C PHE A 8 -4.08 8.88 1.15
N LEU A 9 -3.66 9.97 0.51
CA LEU A 9 -2.60 9.91 -0.50
C LEU A 9 -1.26 9.46 0.10
N ALA A 10 -0.90 9.99 1.27
CA ALA A 10 0.31 9.57 1.99
C ALA A 10 0.27 8.06 2.28
N LEU A 11 -0.81 7.56 2.88
CA LEU A 11 -0.98 6.14 3.16
C LEU A 11 -0.85 5.26 1.91
N ASN A 12 -1.45 5.67 0.79
CA ASN A 12 -1.35 4.93 -0.47
C ASN A 12 0.10 4.84 -0.98
N ILE A 13 0.84 5.95 -0.91
CA ILE A 13 2.25 5.99 -1.33
C ILE A 13 3.10 5.11 -0.42
N GLU A 14 2.89 5.19 0.90
CA GLU A 14 3.63 4.40 1.88
C GLU A 14 3.37 2.91 1.74
N ILE A 15 2.11 2.50 1.55
CA ILE A 15 1.76 1.09 1.27
C ILE A 15 2.50 0.62 0.01
N LEU A 16 2.46 1.38 -1.08
CA LEU A 16 3.14 0.95 -2.30
C LEU A 16 4.67 0.90 -2.15
N LYS A 17 5.28 1.86 -1.44
CA LYS A 17 6.73 1.82 -1.10
C LYS A 17 7.07 0.60 -0.26
N PHE A 18 6.23 0.27 0.73
CA PHE A 18 6.38 -0.92 1.55
C PHE A 18 6.32 -2.19 0.70
N MET A 19 5.31 -2.34 -0.16
CA MET A 19 5.17 -3.49 -1.05
C MET A 19 6.32 -3.62 -2.05
N LEU A 20 6.84 -2.49 -2.56
CA LEU A 20 8.02 -2.45 -3.43
C LEU A 20 9.26 -2.98 -2.70
N ASN A 21 9.51 -2.48 -1.49
CA ASN A 21 10.64 -2.94 -0.68
C ASN A 21 10.54 -4.43 -0.35
N GLU A 22 9.36 -4.92 0.04
CA GLU A 22 9.14 -6.34 0.32
C GLU A 22 9.37 -7.22 -0.93
N ALA A 23 8.95 -6.75 -2.11
CA ALA A 23 9.22 -7.43 -3.38
C ALA A 23 10.72 -7.54 -3.68
N PHE A 24 11.49 -6.46 -3.45
CA PHE A 24 12.94 -6.48 -3.61
C PHE A 24 13.66 -7.39 -2.59
N GLN A 25 13.18 -7.42 -1.35
CA GLN A 25 13.78 -8.24 -0.28
C GLN A 25 13.45 -9.74 -0.41
N LYS A 26 12.63 -10.16 -1.39
CA LYS A 26 12.17 -11.54 -1.59
C LYS A 26 11.60 -12.18 -0.31
N ARG A 27 11.03 -11.37 0.60
CA ARG A 27 10.40 -11.88 1.82
C ARG A 27 9.16 -12.64 1.41
N LYS A 28 9.18 -13.95 1.66
CA LYS A 28 8.34 -14.91 0.95
C LYS A 28 6.84 -14.83 1.22
N HIS A 29 6.32 -14.00 2.13
CA HIS A 29 4.89 -13.79 2.34
C HIS A 29 4.67 -12.54 3.21
N VAL A 30 4.31 -11.41 2.61
CA VAL A 30 3.72 -10.30 3.37
C VAL A 30 2.30 -10.72 3.74
N LYS A 31 2.08 -11.06 5.01
CA LYS A 31 0.72 -11.28 5.53
C LYS A 31 0.08 -9.94 5.86
N TRP A 32 -1.24 -9.82 5.69
CA TRP A 32 -2.00 -8.61 6.04
C TRP A 32 -1.69 -8.11 7.46
N ASP A 33 -1.47 -9.04 8.40
CA ASP A 33 -1.12 -8.75 9.79
C ASP A 33 0.13 -7.87 9.93
N PHE A 34 1.10 -8.02 9.02
CA PHE A 34 2.31 -7.21 9.04
C PHE A 34 2.02 -5.79 8.55
N LEU A 35 1.19 -5.65 7.51
CA LEU A 35 0.81 -4.35 6.97
C LEU A 35 -0.02 -3.55 7.98
N TYR A 36 -0.97 -4.18 8.69
CA TYR A 36 -1.71 -3.53 9.77
C TYR A 36 -0.82 -3.12 10.95
N ARG A 37 0.25 -3.88 11.22
CA ARG A 37 1.21 -3.54 12.27
C ARG A 37 2.09 -2.36 11.86
N GLU A 38 2.57 -2.37 10.62
CA GLU A 38 3.41 -1.29 10.08
C GLU A 38 2.66 0.04 10.06
N PHE A 39 1.39 0.01 9.66
CA PHE A 39 0.52 1.19 9.56
C PHE A 39 -0.41 1.34 10.77
N SER A 40 0.02 0.92 11.96
CA SER A 40 -0.83 0.91 13.17
C SER A 40 -1.32 2.30 13.64
N GLU A 41 -0.76 3.38 13.10
CA GLU A 41 -1.22 4.77 13.29
C GLU A 41 -2.46 5.13 12.44
N TYR A 42 -2.84 4.27 11.51
CA TYR A 42 -4.05 4.37 10.70
C TYR A 42 -5.11 3.39 11.21
N SER A 43 -6.37 3.76 11.07
CA SER A 43 -7.46 2.84 11.35
C SER A 43 -7.47 1.67 10.35
N LYS A 44 -7.98 0.52 10.79
CA LYS A 44 -8.17 -0.63 9.92
C LYS A 44 -8.99 -0.28 8.67
N GLU A 45 -10.01 0.56 8.83
CA GLU A 45 -10.89 1.03 7.75
C GLU A 45 -10.14 1.87 6.71
N GLU A 46 -9.24 2.76 7.14
CA GLU A 46 -8.37 3.54 6.24
C GLU A 46 -7.46 2.63 5.44
N ILE A 47 -6.82 1.65 6.10
CA ILE A 47 -5.91 0.70 5.47
C ILE A 47 -6.66 -0.19 4.46
N ASP A 48 -7.80 -0.75 4.86
CA ASP A 48 -8.67 -1.57 3.99
C ASP A 48 -9.14 -0.78 2.76
N PHE A 49 -9.55 0.47 2.97
CA PHE A 49 -9.96 1.36 1.89
C PHE A 49 -8.80 1.67 0.92
N SER A 50 -7.62 1.97 1.44
CA SER A 50 -6.41 2.19 0.63
C SER A 50 -6.01 0.96 -0.17
N ILE A 51 -5.98 -0.22 0.44
CA ILE A 51 -5.69 -1.47 -0.26
C ILE A 51 -6.68 -1.72 -1.39
N ARG A 52 -7.97 -1.57 -1.11
CA ARG A 52 -9.01 -1.77 -2.13
C ARG A 52 -8.83 -0.79 -3.28
N TYR A 53 -8.59 0.48 -2.97
CA TYR A 53 -8.31 1.50 -3.97
C TYR A 53 -7.10 1.15 -4.84
N LEU A 54 -5.99 0.71 -4.23
CA LEU A 54 -4.77 0.32 -4.95
C LEU A 54 -4.99 -0.92 -5.83
N LYS A 55 -5.80 -1.89 -5.38
CA LYS A 55 -6.21 -3.05 -6.19
C LYS A 55 -7.09 -2.65 -7.36
N ASP A 56 -8.08 -1.78 -7.13
CA ASP A 56 -8.99 -1.28 -8.19
C ASP A 56 -8.23 -0.49 -9.26
N LYS A 57 -7.13 0.20 -8.88
CA LYS A 57 -6.21 0.85 -9.83
C LYS A 57 -5.28 -0.12 -10.54
N GLY A 58 -5.24 -1.39 -10.14
CA GLY A 58 -4.35 -2.41 -10.67
C GLY A 58 -2.90 -2.22 -10.25
N TYR A 59 -2.65 -1.57 -9.11
CA TYR A 59 -1.29 -1.41 -8.56
C TYR A 59 -0.88 -2.61 -7.72
N LEU A 60 -1.85 -3.30 -7.10
CA LEU A 60 -1.64 -4.51 -6.30
C LEU A 60 -2.50 -5.67 -6.83
N ILE A 61 -1.96 -6.89 -6.84
CA ILE A 61 -2.68 -8.14 -7.11
C ILE A 61 -2.22 -9.16 -6.08
N ASP A 62 -3.15 -9.80 -5.35
CA ASP A 62 -2.86 -10.91 -4.42
C ASP A 62 -1.57 -10.77 -3.59
N PHE A 63 -1.36 -9.58 -2.99
CA PHE A 63 -0.19 -9.22 -2.15
C PHE A 63 1.12 -8.96 -2.88
N GLU A 64 1.07 -8.76 -4.19
CA GLU A 64 2.23 -8.36 -4.98
C GLU A 64 1.99 -6.99 -5.59
N ILE A 65 3.05 -6.18 -5.61
CA ILE A 65 3.06 -4.95 -6.38
C ILE A 65 3.21 -5.32 -7.86
N THR A 66 2.30 -4.79 -8.68
CA THR A 66 2.35 -4.96 -10.13
C THR A 66 3.38 -4.00 -10.74
N ALA A 67 3.82 -4.25 -11.98
CA ALA A 67 4.67 -3.31 -12.72
C ALA A 67 4.09 -1.88 -12.76
N LYS A 68 2.77 -1.76 -12.94
CA LYS A 68 2.07 -0.47 -12.91
C LYS A 68 2.16 0.23 -11.55
N GLY A 69 2.09 -0.55 -10.46
CA GLY A 69 2.29 -0.04 -9.11
C GLY A 69 3.73 0.43 -8.87
N VAL A 70 4.72 -0.30 -9.39
CA VAL A 70 6.13 0.11 -9.35
C VAL A 70 6.34 1.43 -10.06
N ASP A 71 5.86 1.55 -11.31
CA ASP A 71 5.97 2.79 -12.10
C ASP A 71 5.31 3.98 -11.38
N GLU A 72 4.18 3.74 -10.70
CA GLU A 72 3.51 4.77 -9.95
C GLU A 72 4.34 5.23 -8.75
N VAL A 73 4.93 4.32 -7.98
CA VAL A 73 5.80 4.65 -6.83
C VAL A 73 7.03 5.45 -7.23
N LEU A 74 7.65 5.09 -8.36
CA LEU A 74 8.86 5.74 -8.86
C LEU A 74 8.65 7.22 -9.20
N LYS A 75 7.40 7.69 -9.37
CA LYS A 75 7.10 9.13 -9.53
C LYS A 75 7.27 9.94 -8.23
N TRP A 76 7.38 9.26 -7.09
CA TRP A 76 7.40 9.85 -5.74
C TRP A 76 8.69 9.55 -4.97
N ILE A 77 9.74 9.08 -5.66
CA ILE A 77 11.11 8.84 -5.17
C ILE A 77 12.04 9.73 -5.98
#